data_AF-A0A961QP42-F1
#
_entry.id   AF-A0A961QP42-F1
#
_cell.length_a   1.000
_cell.length_b   1.000
_cell.length_c   1.000
_cell.angle_alpha   90.00
_cell.angle_beta   90.00
_cell.angle_gamma   90.00
#
_symmetry.space_group_name_H-M   'P 1'
#
loop_
_entity.id
_entity.type
_entity.pdbx_description
1 polymer ?
#
loop_
_entity_poly.entity_id
_entity_poly.type
_entity_poly.pdbx_seq_one_letter_code
_entity_poly.pdbx_strand_id
1 'polypeptide(L)'
;GQALSAYMIVQMIGIIAAQLLMNTGDPSGYLLFVIPSVLVSLAFTPILLSAAPAPAFETIQRMSFGRLWQASPLGCVGIFLMGGVFSALFGMASVWGTQAGLSVKEISAFVAAIYVGGLLLQYPIGWASDRMDRRKLILGLGVVGALSMAAVFVT
;
A
#
# COMPACT_ATOMS: atom_id res chain seq x y z
N GLY A 1 4.86 3.88 17.44
CA GLY A 1 4.30 4.97 16.62
C GLY A 1 5.27 5.39 15.53
N GLN A 2 6.34 6.09 15.89
CA GLN A 2 7.30 6.66 14.92
C GLN A 2 7.99 5.62 14.03
N ALA A 3 8.44 4.49 14.59
CA ALA A 3 9.06 3.41 13.80
C ALA A 3 8.11 2.80 12.76
N LEU A 4 6.83 2.59 13.13
CA LEU A 4 5.80 2.08 12.21
C LEU A 4 5.49 3.11 11.10
N SER A 5 5.44 4.40 11.44
CA SER A 5 5.26 5.48 10.46
C SER A 5 6.45 5.58 9.51
N ALA A 6 7.69 5.50 10.02
CA ALA A 6 8.88 5.49 9.19
C ALA A 6 8.90 4.28 8.24
N TYR A 7 8.52 3.10 8.74
CA TYR A 7 8.34 1.91 7.91
C TYR A 7 7.33 2.14 6.78
N MET A 8 6.17 2.74 7.07
CA MET A 8 5.15 3.02 6.05
C MET A 8 5.64 4.02 4.99
N ILE A 9 6.34 5.09 5.41
CA ILE A 9 6.92 6.07 4.48
C ILE A 9 7.95 5.41 3.56
N VAL A 10 8.88 4.63 4.11
CA VAL A 10 9.89 3.90 3.33
C VAL A 10 9.23 2.92 2.37
N GLN A 11 8.20 2.19 2.81
CA GLN A 11 7.43 1.29 1.96
C GLN A 11 6.78 2.05 0.78
N MET A 12 6.11 3.17 1.03
CA MET A 12 5.48 3.95 -0.03
C MET A 12 6.50 4.55 -1.01
N ILE A 13 7.63 5.06 -0.50
CA ILE A 13 8.73 5.54 -1.35
C ILE A 13 9.25 4.41 -2.24
N GLY A 14 9.39 3.20 -1.70
CA GLY A 14 9.78 2.02 -2.47
C GLY A 14 8.81 1.70 -3.61
N ILE A 15 7.50 1.76 -3.35
CA ILE A 15 6.47 1.55 -4.38
C ILE A 15 6.56 2.61 -5.48
N ILE A 16 6.70 3.89 -5.12
CA ILE A 16 6.84 4.99 -6.08
C ILE A 16 8.12 4.85 -6.90
N ALA A 17 9.25 4.54 -6.25
CA ALA A 17 10.53 4.32 -6.90
C ALA A 17 10.48 3.14 -7.89
N ALA A 18 9.74 2.07 -7.57
CA ALA A 18 9.55 0.95 -8.48
C ALA A 18 8.82 1.35 -9.77
N GLN A 19 7.81 2.22 -9.70
CA GLN A 19 7.12 2.75 -10.89
C GLN A 19 8.08 3.59 -11.76
N LEU A 20 8.97 4.37 -11.15
CA LEU A 20 9.98 5.14 -11.88
C LEU A 20 11.03 4.24 -12.54
N LEU A 21 11.47 3.20 -11.83
CA LEU A 21 12.42 2.21 -12.34
C LEU A 21 11.87 1.46 -13.56
N MET A 22 10.56 1.20 -13.59
CA MET A 22 9.91 0.56 -14.74
C MET A 22 10.05 1.37 -16.04
N ASN A 23 10.34 2.67 -15.95
CA ASN A 23 10.54 3.54 -17.11
C ASN A 23 11.99 3.58 -17.63
N THR A 24 12.95 2.96 -16.94
CA THR A 24 14.39 3.07 -17.28
C THR A 24 14.92 1.93 -18.15
N GLY A 25 14.15 0.86 -18.33
CA GLY A 25 14.57 -0.33 -19.08
C GLY A 25 13.43 -0.91 -19.91
N ASP A 26 13.77 -1.79 -20.85
CA ASP A 26 12.79 -2.55 -21.63
C ASP A 26 12.09 -3.58 -20.72
N PRO A 27 10.75 -3.53 -20.57
CA PRO A 27 9.98 -4.50 -19.80
C PRO A 27 10.10 -5.95 -20.28
N SER A 28 10.48 -6.16 -21.54
CA SER A 28 10.72 -7.50 -22.10
C SER A 28 12.08 -8.09 -21.72
N GLY A 29 13.00 -7.26 -21.22
CA GLY A 29 14.33 -7.65 -20.78
C GLY A 29 14.39 -8.14 -19.34
N TYR A 30 15.55 -8.66 -18.94
CA TYR A 30 15.78 -9.16 -17.57
C TYR A 30 16.29 -8.08 -16.60
N LEU A 31 16.71 -6.92 -17.11
CA LEU A 31 17.38 -5.88 -16.31
C LEU A 31 16.50 -5.34 -15.18
N LEU A 32 15.20 -5.16 -15.44
CA LEU A 32 14.23 -4.70 -14.44
C LEU A 32 13.98 -5.75 -13.33
N PHE A 33 14.36 -7.01 -13.54
CA PHE A 33 14.31 -8.06 -12.51
C PHE A 33 15.61 -8.14 -11.69
N VAL A 34 16.76 -7.89 -12.34
CA VAL A 34 18.07 -7.94 -11.68
C VAL A 34 18.20 -6.85 -10.62
N ILE A 35 17.75 -5.62 -10.91
CA ILE A 35 17.91 -4.49 -9.97
C ILE A 35 17.19 -4.76 -8.63
N PRO A 36 15.87 -5.10 -8.59
CA PRO A 36 15.21 -5.48 -7.34
C PRO A 36 15.86 -6.68 -6.65
N SER A 37 16.34 -7.68 -7.41
CA SER A 37 17.02 -8.85 -6.84
C SER A 37 18.30 -8.47 -6.09
N VAL A 38 19.08 -7.53 -6.61
CA VAL A 38 20.29 -7.01 -5.94
C VAL A 38 19.91 -6.20 -4.70
N LEU A 39 18.91 -5.32 -4.80
CA LEU A 39 18.44 -4.51 -3.67
C LEU A 39 17.93 -5.38 -2.51
N VAL A 40 17.19 -6.45 -2.81
CA VAL A 40 16.73 -7.42 -1.79
C VAL A 40 17.91 -8.14 -1.14
N SER A 41 18.89 -8.58 -1.92
CA SER A 41 20.12 -9.20 -1.38
C SER A 41 20.88 -8.26 -0.43
N LEU A 42 20.98 -6.98 -0.80
CA LEU A 42 21.60 -5.95 0.05
C LEU A 42 20.79 -5.71 1.33
N ALA A 43 19.45 -5.70 1.25
CA ALA A 43 18.57 -5.50 2.40
C ALA A 43 18.68 -6.63 3.44
N PHE A 44 19.00 -7.86 3.02
CA PHE A 44 19.26 -8.97 3.94
C PHE A 44 20.60 -8.87 4.66
N THR A 45 21.60 -8.21 4.06
CA THR A 45 22.95 -8.12 4.61
C THR A 45 23.00 -7.57 6.05
N PRO A 46 22.38 -6.43 6.40
CA PRO A 46 22.38 -5.92 7.77
C PRO A 46 21.59 -6.80 8.74
N ILE A 47 20.56 -7.53 8.27
CA ILE A 47 19.79 -8.47 9.08
C ILE A 47 20.67 -9.66 9.47
N LEU A 48 21.44 -10.20 8.51
CA LEU A 48 22.36 -11.31 8.73
C LEU A 48 23.59 -10.91 9.56
N LEU A 49 24.05 -9.66 9.45
CA LEU A 49 25.14 -9.12 10.26
C LEU A 49 24.69 -8.70 11.68
N SER A 50 23.39 -8.54 11.91
CA SER A 50 22.87 -8.17 13.24
C SER A 50 22.87 -9.40 14.16
N ALA A 51 23.75 -9.39 15.17
CA ALA A 51 23.83 -10.40 16.21
C ALA A 51 22.85 -10.14 17.39
N ALA A 52 21.84 -9.28 17.19
CA ALA A 52 20.90 -8.95 18.25
C ALA A 52 20.06 -10.19 18.60
N PRO A 53 20.07 -10.67 19.86
CA PRO A 53 19.18 -11.74 20.27
C PRO A 53 17.75 -11.31 19.99
N ALA A 54 16.99 -12.15 19.28
CA ALA A 54 15.57 -11.92 19.09
C ALA A 54 14.94 -11.75 20.50
N PRO A 55 14.15 -10.69 20.74
CA PRO A 55 13.50 -10.48 22.02
C PRO A 55 12.75 -11.75 22.43
N ALA A 56 12.80 -12.12 23.71
CA ALA A 56 12.04 -13.23 24.23
C ALA A 56 10.54 -12.94 24.02
N PHE A 57 9.94 -13.53 22.99
CA PHE A 57 8.53 -13.39 22.74
C PHE A 57 7.77 -14.03 23.90
N GLU A 58 6.93 -13.24 24.59
CA GLU A 58 5.85 -13.80 25.40
C GLU A 58 5.05 -14.76 24.51
N THR A 59 4.63 -15.90 25.05
CA THR A 59 3.86 -16.91 24.34
C THR A 59 2.64 -16.28 23.69
N ILE A 60 2.70 -16.07 22.38
CA ILE A 60 1.62 -15.46 21.60
C ILE A 60 0.37 -16.32 21.82
N GLN A 61 -0.60 -15.76 22.53
CA GLN A 61 -1.88 -16.42 22.77
C GLN A 61 -2.59 -16.59 21.42
N ARG A 62 -2.91 -17.83 21.08
CA ARG A 62 -3.62 -18.14 19.82
C ARG A 62 -5.01 -17.52 19.86
N MET A 63 -5.31 -16.64 18.90
CA MET A 63 -6.64 -16.06 18.70
C MET A 63 -7.35 -16.81 17.58
N SER A 64 -8.54 -17.35 17.84
CA SER A 64 -9.37 -17.93 16.78
C SER A 64 -10.03 -16.83 15.94
N PHE A 65 -10.28 -17.14 14.66
CA PHE A 65 -10.97 -16.20 13.76
C PHE A 65 -12.33 -15.76 14.31
N GLY A 66 -13.07 -16.66 14.98
CA GLY A 66 -14.35 -16.33 15.62
C GLY A 66 -14.21 -15.28 16.72
N ARG A 67 -13.17 -15.36 17.57
CA ARG A 67 -12.90 -14.32 18.59
C ARG A 67 -12.47 -13.01 17.95
N LEU A 68 -11.69 -13.04 16.87
CA LEU A 68 -11.31 -11.85 16.12
C LEU A 68 -12.53 -11.13 15.54
N TRP A 69 -13.45 -11.88 14.91
CA TRP A 69 -14.69 -11.33 14.39
C TRP A 69 -15.55 -10.72 15.50
N GLN A 70 -15.70 -11.39 16.65
CA GLN A 70 -16.44 -10.83 17.79
C GLN A 70 -15.79 -9.56 18.36
N ALA A 71 -14.45 -9.52 18.40
CA ALA A 71 -13.71 -8.37 18.90
C ALA A 71 -13.79 -7.16 17.96
N SER A 72 -13.71 -7.35 16.65
CA SER A 72 -13.78 -6.27 15.66
C SER A 72 -14.35 -6.71 14.30
N PRO A 73 -15.68 -6.81 14.18
CA PRO A 73 -16.33 -7.16 12.91
C PRO A 73 -16.00 -6.13 11.81
N LEU A 74 -15.99 -4.85 12.17
CA LEU A 74 -15.66 -3.75 11.27
C LEU A 74 -14.23 -3.86 10.72
N GLY A 75 -13.26 -4.27 11.55
CA GLY A 75 -11.88 -4.49 11.11
C GLY A 75 -11.78 -5.64 10.11
N CYS A 76 -12.47 -6.76 10.39
CA CYS A 76 -12.49 -7.92 9.50
C CYS A 76 -13.11 -7.60 8.13
N VAL A 77 -14.27 -6.95 8.11
CA VAL A 77 -14.92 -6.55 6.85
C VAL A 77 -14.09 -5.48 6.13
N GLY A 78 -13.59 -4.49 6.87
CA GLY A 78 -12.80 -3.40 6.30
C GLY A 78 -11.53 -3.88 5.61
N ILE A 79 -10.78 -4.80 6.24
CA ILE A 79 -9.54 -5.31 5.64
C ILE A 79 -9.82 -6.24 4.44
N PHE A 80 -10.92 -7.00 4.48
CA PHE A 80 -11.35 -7.83 3.36
C PHE A 80 -11.70 -6.98 2.13
N LEU A 81 -12.52 -5.94 2.33
CA LEU A 81 -12.88 -5.00 1.27
C LEU A 81 -11.66 -4.25 0.74
N MET A 82 -10.76 -3.79 1.62
CA MET A 82 -9.50 -3.15 1.22
C MET A 82 -8.59 -4.08 0.43
N GLY A 83 -8.55 -5.38 0.75
CA GLY A 83 -7.85 -6.37 -0.06
C GLY A 83 -8.38 -6.43 -1.50
N GLY A 84 -9.70 -6.39 -1.66
CA GLY A 84 -10.35 -6.30 -2.97
C GLY A 84 -9.99 -5.00 -3.72
N VAL A 85 -10.02 -3.86 -3.04
CA VAL A 85 -9.63 -2.57 -3.61
C VAL A 85 -8.17 -2.59 -4.08
N PHE A 86 -7.24 -3.08 -3.25
CA PHE A 86 -5.83 -3.18 -3.64
C PHE A 86 -5.60 -4.19 -4.76
N SER A 87 -6.33 -5.31 -4.79
CA SER A 87 -6.26 -6.26 -5.89
C SER A 87 -6.70 -5.63 -7.22
N ALA A 88 -7.82 -4.89 -7.22
CA ALA A 88 -8.26 -4.15 -8.38
C ALA A 88 -7.25 -3.06 -8.78
N LEU A 89 -6.74 -2.30 -7.81
CA LEU A 89 -5.77 -1.23 -8.07
C LEU A 89 -4.47 -1.77 -8.69
N PHE A 90 -3.88 -2.81 -8.12
CA PHE A 90 -2.62 -3.39 -8.63
C PHE A 90 -2.81 -4.18 -9.92
N GLY A 91 -3.95 -4.87 -10.09
CA GLY A 91 -4.19 -5.73 -11.25
C GLY A 91 -4.79 -5.00 -12.46
N MET A 92 -5.69 -4.05 -12.23
CA MET A 92 -6.48 -3.43 -13.31
C MET A 92 -5.95 -2.06 -13.76
N ALA A 93 -5.15 -1.36 -12.96
CA ALA A 93 -4.66 -0.03 -13.34
C ALA A 93 -3.83 -0.06 -14.64
N SER A 94 -2.94 -1.05 -14.78
CA SER A 94 -2.15 -1.25 -16.00
C SER A 94 -3.01 -1.71 -17.17
N VAL A 95 -3.92 -2.68 -16.95
CA VAL A 95 -4.83 -3.19 -17.97
C VAL A 95 -5.72 -2.08 -18.54
N TRP A 96 -6.31 -1.26 -17.66
CA TRP A 96 -7.12 -0.12 -18.07
C TRP A 96 -6.28 0.90 -18.83
N GLY A 97 -5.09 1.25 -18.33
CA GLY A 97 -4.21 2.20 -18.99
C GLY A 97 -3.78 1.75 -20.39
N THR A 98 -3.47 0.46 -20.55
CA THR A 98 -3.16 -0.11 -21.87
C THR A 98 -4.37 -0.10 -22.81
N GLN A 99 -5.57 -0.42 -22.32
CA GLN A 99 -6.79 -0.34 -23.13
C GLN A 99 -7.16 1.10 -23.52
N ALA A 100 -6.85 2.07 -22.66
CA ALA A 100 -6.99 3.49 -22.94
C ALA A 100 -5.94 4.03 -23.93
N GLY A 101 -5.01 3.19 -24.40
CA GLY A 101 -3.96 3.57 -25.34
C GLY A 101 -2.78 4.32 -24.71
N LEU A 102 -2.66 4.31 -23.38
CA LEU A 102 -1.55 4.96 -22.68
C LEU A 102 -0.24 4.20 -22.89
N SER A 103 0.84 4.94 -23.04
CA SER A 103 2.21 4.40 -23.05
C SER A 103 2.62 3.89 -21.67
N VAL A 104 3.64 3.03 -21.61
CA VAL A 104 4.19 2.52 -20.34
C VAL A 104 4.57 3.66 -19.38
N LYS A 105 5.13 4.75 -19.90
CA LYS A 105 5.52 5.92 -19.09
C LYS A 105 4.31 6.60 -18.45
N GLU A 106 3.22 6.74 -19.20
CA GLU A 106 1.97 7.34 -18.71
C GLU A 106 1.28 6.44 -17.69
N ILE A 107 1.28 5.12 -17.92
CA ILE A 107 0.74 4.14 -16.96
C ILE A 107 1.54 4.18 -15.65
N SER A 108 2.88 4.15 -15.73
CA SER A 108 3.74 4.27 -14.55
C SER A 108 3.51 5.58 -13.79
N ALA A 109 3.35 6.70 -14.51
CA ALA A 109 3.06 8.00 -13.90
C ALA A 109 1.67 8.04 -13.25
N PHE A 110 0.66 7.45 -13.89
CA PHE A 110 -0.69 7.31 -13.36
C PHE A 110 -0.69 6.51 -12.05
N VAL A 111 -0.08 5.33 -12.04
CA VAL A 111 0.01 4.49 -10.83
C VAL A 111 0.82 5.21 -9.75
N ALA A 112 1.96 5.81 -10.10
CA ALA A 112 2.76 6.58 -9.15
C ALA A 112 1.97 7.74 -8.52
N ALA A 113 1.15 8.47 -9.30
CA ALA A 113 0.33 9.56 -8.81
C ALA A 113 -0.69 9.10 -7.75
N ILE A 114 -1.27 7.89 -7.90
CA ILE A 114 -2.17 7.31 -6.90
C ILE A 114 -1.45 7.12 -5.56
N TYR A 115 -0.24 6.56 -5.59
CA TYR A 115 0.55 6.36 -4.37
C TYR A 115 1.07 7.68 -3.78
N VAL A 116 1.48 8.64 -4.61
CA VAL A 116 1.87 9.98 -4.14
C VAL A 116 0.69 10.67 -3.46
N GLY A 117 -0.50 10.65 -4.06
CA GLY A 117 -1.72 11.18 -3.45
C GLY A 117 -2.05 10.51 -2.12
N GLY A 118 -1.95 9.17 -2.07
CA GLY A 118 -2.10 8.40 -0.84
C GLY A 118 -1.11 8.81 0.25
N LEU A 119 0.17 9.00 -0.09
CA LEU A 119 1.22 9.41 0.83
C LEU A 119 0.97 10.82 1.37
N LEU A 120 0.61 11.76 0.49
CA LEU A 120 0.29 13.14 0.88
C LEU A 120 -0.91 13.21 1.81
N LEU A 121 -1.95 12.42 1.54
CA LEU A 121 -3.15 12.37 2.38
C LEU A 121 -2.96 11.54 3.67
N GLN A 122 -1.95 10.66 3.72
CA GLN A 122 -1.70 9.81 4.89
C GLN A 122 -1.41 10.63 6.15
N TYR A 123 -0.61 11.70 6.04
CA TYR A 123 -0.30 12.57 7.18
C TYR A 123 -1.52 13.31 7.75
N PRO A 124 -2.29 14.10 6.97
CA PRO A 124 -3.44 14.82 7.48
C PRO A 124 -4.55 13.87 7.97
N ILE A 125 -4.77 12.73 7.30
CA ILE A 125 -5.73 11.72 7.76
C ILE A 125 -5.27 11.09 9.07
N GLY A 126 -3.96 10.78 9.19
CA GLY A 126 -3.38 10.25 10.43
C GLY A 126 -3.54 11.23 11.59
N TRP A 127 -3.23 12.50 11.36
CA TRP A 127 -3.42 13.56 12.35
C TRP A 127 -4.90 13.76 12.73
N ALA A 128 -5.82 13.69 11.77
CA ALA A 128 -7.25 13.78 12.01
C ALA A 128 -7.72 12.58 12.86
N SER A 129 -7.24 11.38 12.55
CA SER A 129 -7.54 10.12 13.26
C SER A 129 -7.18 10.14 14.74
N ASP A 130 -6.17 10.92 15.12
CA ASP A 130 -5.78 11.09 16.52
C ASP A 130 -6.68 12.08 17.29
N ARG A 131 -7.48 12.90 16.58
CA ARG A 131 -8.30 13.97 17.16
C ARG A 131 -9.81 13.72 17.08
N MET A 132 -10.24 12.71 16.33
CA MET A 132 -11.66 12.34 16.20
C MET A 132 -11.85 10.83 16.37
N ASP A 133 -13.10 10.41 16.56
CA ASP A 133 -13.43 8.98 16.57
C ASP A 133 -13.05 8.36 15.22
N ARG A 134 -12.11 7.40 15.27
CA ARG A 134 -11.60 6.69 14.10
C ARG A 134 -12.69 6.05 13.26
N ARG A 135 -13.79 5.59 13.88
CA ARG A 135 -14.93 4.99 13.17
C ARG A 135 -15.65 6.01 12.30
N LYS A 136 -15.85 7.22 12.82
CA LYS A 136 -16.48 8.32 12.07
C LYS A 136 -15.58 8.80 10.93
N LEU A 137 -14.27 8.88 11.17
CA LEU A 137 -13.31 9.24 10.14
C LEU A 137 -13.30 8.22 8.99
N ILE A 138 -13.22 6.91 9.31
CA ILE A 138 -13.24 5.84 8.30
C ILE A 138 -14.54 5.89 7.48
N LEU A 139 -15.69 6.08 8.13
CA LEU A 139 -16.97 6.18 7.44
C LEU A 139 -17.02 7.43 6.53
N GLY A 140 -16.54 8.58 7.02
CA GLY A 140 -16.45 9.80 6.22
C GLY A 140 -15.56 9.64 4.99
N LEU A 141 -14.38 9.05 5.14
CA LEU A 141 -13.48 8.74 4.02
C LEU A 141 -14.12 7.77 3.03
N GLY A 142 -14.83 6.75 3.51
CA GLY A 142 -15.57 5.82 2.67
C GLY A 142 -16.66 6.51 1.84
N VAL A 143 -17.43 7.42 2.45
CA VAL A 143 -18.46 8.20 1.74
C VAL A 143 -17.82 9.12 0.70
N VAL A 144 -16.75 9.85 1.04
CA VAL A 144 -16.03 10.70 0.09
C VAL A 144 -15.50 9.88 -1.08
N GLY A 145 -14.93 8.70 -0.83
CA GLY A 145 -14.46 7.78 -1.87
C GLY A 145 -15.59 7.25 -2.76
N ALA A 146 -16.74 6.90 -2.18
CA ALA A 146 -17.89 6.45 -2.94
C ALA A 146 -18.46 7.56 -3.84
N LEU A 147 -18.54 8.79 -3.32
CA LEU A 147 -19.02 9.95 -4.07
C LEU A 147 -18.06 10.34 -5.21
N SER A 148 -16.75 10.30 -4.98
CA SER A 148 -15.78 10.60 -6.03
C SER A 148 -15.81 9.57 -7.15
N MET A 149 -15.97 8.28 -6.83
CA MET A 149 -16.18 7.25 -7.86
C MET A 149 -17.51 7.41 -8.60
N ALA A 150 -18.60 7.74 -7.90
CA ALA A 150 -19.90 7.98 -8.53
C ALA A 150 -19.87 9.18 -9.48
N ALA A 151 -19.18 10.26 -9.10
CA ALA A 151 -19.02 11.43 -9.97
C ALA A 151 -18.27 11.07 -11.26
N VAL A 152 -17.17 10.32 -11.16
CA VAL A 152 -16.40 9.87 -12.33
C VAL A 152 -17.21 8.94 -13.23
N PHE A 153 -18.06 8.06 -12.66
CA PHE A 153 -18.87 7.13 -13.46
C PHE A 153 -20.00 7.80 -14.26
N VAL A 154 -20.48 8.95 -13.79
CA VAL A 154 -21.58 9.70 -14.43
C VAL A 154 -21.07 10.67 -15.50
N THR A 155 -19.76 10.93 -15.55
CA THR A 155 -19.11 11.86 -16.49
C THR A 155 -18.51 11.11 -17.67
#